data_AF-A0A292SEQ9-F1
#
_entry.id   AF-A0A292SEQ9-F1
#
_cell.length_a   1.000
_cell.length_b   1.000
_cell.length_c   1.000
_cell.angle_alpha   90.00
_cell.angle_beta   90.00
_cell.angle_gamma   90.00
#
_symmetry.space_group_name_H-M   'P 1'
#
loop_
_entity.id
_entity.type
_entity.pdbx_description
1 polymer ?
#
loop_
_entity_poly.entity_id
_entity_poly.type
_entity_poly.pdbx_seq_one_letter_code
_entity_poly.pdbx_strand_id
1 'polypeptide(L)' 'MKKVEVHIKGPGSGRETAIRAIQAAGLEITLIKDVTPIPHNGCRPPKKRRV' A
#
# COMPACT_ATOMS: atom_id res chain seq x y z
N MET A 1 -13.36 -10.59 -18.17
CA MET A 1 -12.32 -9.81 -17.44
C MET A 1 -12.19 -10.37 -16.03
N LYS A 2 -10.96 -10.46 -15.50
CA LYS A 2 -10.73 -10.94 -14.13
C LYS A 2 -10.72 -9.73 -13.20
N LYS A 3 -11.56 -9.79 -12.17
CA LYS A 3 -11.69 -8.76 -11.14
C LYS A 3 -10.70 -9.04 -10.01
N VAL A 4 -10.03 -8.01 -9.51
CA VAL A 4 -9.00 -8.12 -8.45
C VAL A 4 -9.20 -7.10 -7.35
N GLU A 5 -8.91 -7.52 -6.12
CA GLU A 5 -8.88 -6.66 -4.93
C GLU A 5 -7.44 -6.33 -4.56
N VAL A 6 -7.14 -5.05 -4.38
CA VAL A 6 -5.78 -4.56 -4.11
C VAL A 6 -5.67 -4.13 -2.66
N HIS A 7 -4.83 -4.83 -1.91
CA HIS A 7 -4.48 -4.53 -0.51
C HIS A 7 -3.09 -3.92 -0.44
N ILE A 8 -2.98 -2.69 0.05
CA ILE A 8 -1.73 -1.93 0.06
C ILE A 8 -1.22 -1.79 1.49
N LYS A 9 0.07 -2.06 1.70
CA LYS A 9 0.70 -1.95 3.01
C LYS A 9 1.91 -1.00 2.94
N GLY A 10 1.83 0.09 3.69
CA GLY A 10 2.94 1.01 3.92
C GLY A 10 2.95 2.26 3.03
N PRO A 11 3.64 3.33 3.46
CA PRO A 11 3.76 4.59 2.74
C PRO A 11 4.96 4.58 1.77
N GLY A 12 5.00 3.61 0.85
CA GLY A 12 6.05 3.51 -0.17
C GLY A 12 5.76 4.38 -1.40
N SER A 13 6.80 4.90 -2.06
CA SER A 13 6.68 5.69 -3.30
C SER A 13 6.07 4.93 -4.48
N GLY A 14 6.20 3.60 -4.50
CA GLY A 14 5.68 2.74 -5.56
C GLY A 14 4.17 2.45 -5.50
N ARG A 15 3.46 3.02 -4.53
CA ARG A 15 2.04 2.70 -4.27
C ARG A 15 1.13 2.98 -5.47
N GLU A 16 1.18 4.20 -6.00
CA GLU A 16 0.34 4.58 -7.14
C GLU A 16 0.80 3.93 -8.43
N THR A 17 2.12 3.79 -8.61
CA THR A 17 2.73 3.13 -9.77
C THR A 17 2.24 1.68 -9.90
N ALA A 18 2.15 0.95 -8.78
CA ALA A 18 1.66 -0.42 -8.77
C ALA A 18 0.18 -0.53 -9.17
N ILE A 19 -0.69 0.37 -8.65
CA ILE A 19 -2.12 0.40 -8.99
C ILE A 19 -2.30 0.65 -10.50
N ARG A 20 -1.56 1.63 -11.05
CA ARG A 20 -1.63 1.97 -12.48
C ARG A 20 -1.13 0.83 -13.36
N ALA A 21 -0.05 0.15 -12.95
CA ALA A 21 0.46 -1.01 -13.69
C ALA A 21 -0.55 -2.16 -13.73
N ILE A 22 -1.26 -2.42 -12.62
CA ILE A 22 -2.30 -3.45 -12.55
C ILE A 22 -3.49 -3.10 -13.46
N GLN A 23 -3.90 -1.83 -13.50
CA GLN A 23 -4.93 -1.36 -14.45
C GLN A 23 -4.47 -1.51 -15.90
N ALA A 24 -3.22 -1.15 -16.20
CA ALA A 24 -2.64 -1.27 -17.54
C ALA A 24 -2.48 -2.73 -18.00
N ALA A 25 -2.35 -3.67 -17.06
CA ALA A 25 -2.31 -5.11 -17.34
C ALA A 25 -3.68 -5.71 -17.74
N GLY A 26 -4.75 -4.90 -17.79
CA GLY A 26 -6.09 -5.35 -18.19
C GLY A 26 -6.88 -6.04 -17.09
N LEU A 27 -6.49 -5.83 -15.82
CA LEU A 27 -7.24 -6.29 -14.65
C LEU A 27 -8.17 -5.19 -14.14
N GLU A 28 -9.42 -5.55 -13.87
CA GLU A 28 -10.42 -4.62 -13.35
C GLU A 28 -10.31 -4.58 -11.82
N ILE A 29 -9.95 -3.43 -11.27
CA ILE A 29 -9.79 -3.25 -9.82
C ILE A 29 -11.15 -2.97 -9.20
N THR A 30 -11.61 -3.84 -8.31
CA THR A 30 -12.90 -3.69 -7.62
C THR A 30 -12.78 -2.93 -6.31
N LEU A 31 -11.67 -3.10 -5.59
CA LEU A 31 -11.43 -2.48 -4.30
C LEU A 31 -9.95 -2.12 -4.14
N ILE A 32 -9.71 -0.93 -3.60
CA ILE A 32 -8.38 -0.52 -3.12
C ILE A 32 -8.50 -0.30 -1.62
N LYS A 33 -7.82 -1.12 -0.83
CA LYS A 33 -7.82 -1.02 0.63
C LYS A 33 -6.42 -0.79 1.16
N ASP A 34 -6.27 0.27 1.94
CA ASP A 34 -5.06 0.52 2.72
C ASP A 34 -5.09 -0.32 4.00
N VAL A 35 -4.08 -1.16 4.16
CA VAL A 35 -3.84 -1.99 5.35
C VAL A 35 -2.50 -1.62 6.01
N THR A 36 -2.07 -0.35 5.87
CA THR A 36 -0.93 0.18 6.61
C THR A 36 -1.19 0.10 8.12
N PRO A 37 -0.31 -0.57 8.89
CA PRO A 37 -0.52 -0.72 10.32
C PRO A 37 -0.38 0.63 11.03
N ILE A 38 -1.44 1.06 11.70
CA ILE A 38 -1.43 2.23 12.59
C ILE A 38 -1.31 1.70 14.03
N PRO A 39 -0.20 1.95 14.73
CA PRO A 39 -0.02 1.47 16.09
C PRO A 39 -0.81 2.33 17.09
N HIS A 40 -1.61 1.70 17.94
CA HIS A 40 -2.26 2.35 19.08
C HIS A 40 -1.29 2.46 20.27
N ASN A 41 -0.31 3.36 20.18
CA ASN A 41 0.73 3.56 21.23
C ASN A 41 1.48 2.26 21.63
N GLY A 42 1.87 1.44 20.64
CA GLY A 42 2.60 0.18 20.83
C GLY A 42 4.10 0.37 21.10
N CYS A 43 4.96 -0.43 20.46
CA CYS A 43 6.41 -0.33 20.64
C CYS A 43 6.96 1.05 20.27
N ARG A 44 7.93 1.54 21.06
CA ARG A 44 8.61 2.82 20.80
C ARG A 44 9.34 2.77 19.45
N PRO A 45 9.07 3.70 18.51
CA PRO A 45 9.81 3.78 17.25
C PRO A 45 11.32 4.01 17.48
N PRO A 46 12.18 3.56 16.55
CA PRO A 46 13.62 3.79 16.64
C PRO A 46 13.94 5.28 16.77
N LYS A 47 15.01 5.59 17.52
CA LYS A 47 15.50 6.96 17.65
C LYS A 47 15.76 7.55 16.26
N LYS A 48 15.33 8.81 16.04
CA LYS A 48 15.58 9.53 14.78
C LYS A 48 17.06 9.46 14.41
N ARG A 49 17.36 9.02 13.18
CA ARG A 49 18.73 8.92 12.68
C ARG A 49 19.37 10.31 12.65
N ARG A 50 20.65 10.38 13.04
CA ARG A 50 21.50 11.57 12.91
C ARG A 50 22.35 11.39 11.66
N VAL A 51 21.81 11.80 10.52
CA VAL A 51 22.55 11.97 9.27
C VAL A 51 22.35 13.42 8.86
#